data_AF-Q02AA9-F1
#
_entry.id   AF-Q02AA9-F1
#
_cell.length_a   1.000
_cell.length_b   1.000
_cell.length_c   1.000
_cell.angle_alpha   90.00
_cell.angle_beta   90.00
_cell.angle_gamma   90.00
#
_symmetry.space_group_name_H-M   'P 1'
#
loop_
_entity.id
_entity.type
_entity.pdbx_description
1 polymer ?
#
loop_
_entity_poly.entity_id
_entity_poly.type
_entity_poly.pdbx_seq_one_letter_code
_entity_poly.pdbx_strand_id
1 'polypeptide(L)'
;MTRRIVFRPAAVRDLMRLDRLVQARIDAALLRYAMTGHGDVKSLKDRPGEFRLRVGKWRIFFSLEPPDLMRVLAIDNRGEAY
;
A
#
# COMPACT_ATOMS: atom_id res chain seq x y z
N MET A 1 -11.56 -13.47 -2.19
CA MET A 1 -11.37 -12.81 -3.51
C MET A 1 -9.94 -12.33 -3.57
N THR A 2 -9.21 -12.66 -4.63
CA THR A 2 -7.81 -12.28 -4.80
C THR A 2 -7.73 -11.06 -5.69
N ARG A 3 -7.25 -9.93 -5.16
CA ARG A 3 -7.08 -8.69 -5.93
C ARG A 3 -5.75 -8.67 -6.67
N ARG A 4 -5.75 -8.15 -7.90
CA ARG A 4 -4.52 -7.91 -8.66
C ARG A 4 -3.85 -6.65 -8.13
N ILE A 5 -2.57 -6.74 -7.79
CA ILE A 5 -1.79 -5.61 -7.28
C ILE A 5 -1.00 -4.98 -8.43
N VAL A 6 -1.11 -3.66 -8.60
CA VAL A 6 -0.36 -2.89 -9.59
C VAL A 6 0.27 -1.68 -8.92
N PHE A 7 1.57 -1.49 -9.11
CA PHE A 7 2.29 -0.35 -8.57
C PHE A 7 2.36 0.79 -9.59
N ARG A 8 2.13 2.03 -9.15
CA ARG A 8 2.55 3.19 -9.92
C ARG A 8 4.08 3.26 -9.98
N PRO A 9 4.68 3.82 -11.04
CA PRO A 9 6.13 4.00 -11.12
C PRO A 9 6.72 4.75 -9.92
N ALA A 10 5.98 5.70 -9.32
CA ALA A 10 6.38 6.38 -8.10
C ALA A 10 6.49 5.41 -6.90
N ALA A 11 5.44 4.62 -6.66
CA ALA A 11 5.44 3.61 -5.58
C ALA A 11 6.55 2.56 -5.75
N VAL A 12 6.88 2.17 -6.99
CA VAL A 12 8.02 1.26 -7.24
C VAL A 12 9.33 1.93 -6.79
N ARG A 13 9.55 3.21 -7.11
CA ARG A 13 10.72 3.95 -6.64
C ARG A 13 10.75 4.07 -5.13
N ASP A 14 9.62 4.33 -4.51
CA ASP A 14 9.51 4.42 -3.04
C ASP A 14 9.90 3.08 -2.40
N LEU A 15 9.37 1.96 -2.91
CA LEU A 15 9.68 0.62 -2.44
C LEU A 15 11.17 0.28 -2.62
N MET A 16 11.73 0.57 -3.79
CA MET A 16 13.12 0.25 -4.12
C MET A 16 14.14 1.03 -3.27
N ARG A 17 13.75 2.17 -2.68
CA ARG A 17 14.59 2.94 -1.76
C ARG A 17 14.69 2.32 -0.37
N LEU A 18 13.81 1.37 -0.04
CA LEU A 18 13.75 0.76 1.29
C LEU A 18 14.74 -0.40 1.39
N ASP A 19 15.12 -0.77 2.60
CA ASP A 19 15.91 -1.97 2.82
C ASP A 19 15.11 -3.24 2.45
N ARG A 20 15.82 -4.31 2.07
CA ARG A 20 15.19 -5.56 1.60
C ARG A 20 14.20 -6.16 2.61
N LEU A 21 14.46 -6.02 3.91
CA LEU A 21 13.58 -6.55 4.94
C LEU A 21 12.26 -5.77 5.01
N VAL A 22 12.32 -4.44 4.86
CA VAL A 22 11.14 -3.59 4.74
C VAL A 22 10.36 -3.88 3.46
N GLN A 23 11.05 -4.03 2.33
CA GLN A 23 10.39 -4.39 1.06
C GLN A 23 9.57 -5.68 1.21
N ALA A 24 10.19 -6.74 1.71
CA ALA A 24 9.53 -8.03 1.93
C ALA A 24 8.32 -7.93 2.89
N ARG A 25 8.42 -7.10 3.94
CA ARG A 25 7.29 -6.86 4.87
C ARG A 25 6.13 -6.14 4.20
N ILE A 26 6.42 -5.16 3.34
CA ILE A 26 5.40 -4.43 2.59
C ILE A 26 4.71 -5.37 1.58
N ASP A 27 5.49 -6.16 0.83
CA ASP A 27 4.96 -7.11 -0.13
C ASP A 27 4.06 -8.16 0.55
N ALA A 28 4.50 -8.73 1.67
CA ALA A 28 3.70 -9.68 2.44
C ALA A 28 2.38 -9.06 2.95
N ALA A 29 2.42 -7.81 3.41
CA ALA A 29 1.23 -7.11 3.89
C ALA A 29 0.25 -6.79 2.75
N LEU A 30 0.76 -6.36 1.60
CA LEU A 30 -0.02 -6.11 0.39
C LEU A 30 -0.69 -7.39 -0.12
N LEU A 31 0.06 -8.48 -0.22
CA LEU A 31 -0.48 -9.79 -0.61
C LEU A 31 -1.55 -10.29 0.37
N ARG A 32 -1.28 -10.21 1.68
CA ARG A 32 -2.26 -10.58 2.71
C ARG A 32 -3.54 -9.77 2.57
N TYR A 33 -3.44 -8.46 2.37
CA TYR A 33 -4.61 -7.62 2.19
C TYR A 33 -5.36 -7.96 0.88
N ALA A 34 -4.64 -8.17 -0.23
CA ALA A 34 -5.24 -8.52 -1.51
C ALA A 34 -5.98 -9.87 -1.48
N MET A 35 -5.54 -10.83 -0.67
CA MET A 35 -6.17 -12.15 -0.53
C MET A 35 -7.32 -12.18 0.48
N THR A 36 -7.18 -11.45 1.59
CA THR A 36 -8.05 -11.62 2.77
C THR A 36 -8.85 -10.37 3.14
N GLY A 37 -8.49 -9.21 2.61
CA GLY A 37 -9.03 -7.92 3.05
C GLY A 37 -8.57 -7.47 4.44
N HIS A 38 -7.75 -8.27 5.14
CA HIS A 38 -7.30 -7.95 6.50
C HIS A 38 -6.02 -7.12 6.53
N GLY A 39 -6.02 -6.08 7.37
CA GLY A 39 -4.89 -5.21 7.64
C GLY A 39 -5.33 -3.98 8.42
N ASP A 40 -4.37 -3.19 8.93
CA ASP A 40 -4.67 -1.86 9.47
C ASP A 40 -4.90 -0.88 8.30
N VAL A 41 -6.09 -0.97 7.72
CA VAL A 41 -6.52 -0.18 6.57
C VAL A 41 -7.54 0.85 7.00
N LYS A 42 -7.33 2.10 6.56
CA LYS A 42 -8.30 3.19 6.73
C LYS A 42 -8.52 3.90 5.40
N SER A 43 -9.75 4.29 5.12
CA SER A 43 -10.06 5.24 4.05
C SER A 43 -9.50 6.62 4.42
N LEU A 44 -9.03 7.34 3.41
CA LEU A 44 -8.65 8.75 3.56
C LEU A 44 -9.90 9.63 3.46
N LYS A 45 -10.06 10.55 4.42
CA LYS A 45 -11.22 11.46 4.44
C LYS A 45 -11.18 12.46 3.28
N ASP A 46 -9.99 12.96 2.97
CA ASP A 46 -9.79 14.00 1.96
C ASP A 46 -9.69 13.44 0.53
N ARG A 47 -9.61 12.12 0.38
CA ARG A 47 -9.44 11.43 -0.90
C ARG A 47 -10.35 10.20 -1.01
N PRO A 48 -11.60 10.40 -1.46
CA PRO A 48 -12.55 9.30 -1.65
C PRO A 48 -11.98 8.23 -2.59
N GLY A 49 -12.06 6.95 -2.19
CA GLY A 49 -11.54 5.82 -2.96
C GLY A 49 -10.05 5.51 -2.73
N GLU A 50 -9.34 6.35 -1.97
CA GLU A 50 -7.99 6.05 -1.49
C GLU A 50 -7.99 5.48 -0.06
N PHE A 51 -7.10 4.53 0.14
CA PHE A 51 -6.93 3.79 1.37
C PHE A 51 -5.48 3.85 1.81
N ARG A 52 -5.27 3.73 3.12
CA ARG A 52 -3.96 3.66 3.75
C ARG A 52 -3.84 2.36 4.53
N LEU A 53 -2.89 1.51 4.14
CA LEU A 53 -2.46 0.34 4.91
C LEU A 53 -1.24 0.70 5.77
N ARG A 54 -1.29 0.39 7.06
CA ARG A 54 -0.14 0.56 7.96
C ARG A 54 0.67 -0.73 8.09
N VAL A 55 1.98 -0.62 7.89
CA VAL A 55 2.95 -1.71 8.06
C VAL A 55 4.09 -1.21 8.95
N GLY A 56 3.90 -1.38 10.27
CA GLY A 56 4.83 -0.83 11.27
C GLY A 56 4.90 0.70 11.21
N LYS A 57 6.05 1.23 10.79
CA LYS A 57 6.30 2.67 10.59
C LYS A 57 5.92 3.17 9.20
N TRP A 58 5.67 2.26 8.25
CA TRP A 58 5.36 2.57 6.87
C TRP A 58 3.84 2.69 6.63
N ARG A 59 3.47 3.55 5.70
CA ARG A 59 2.13 3.80 5.22
C ARG A 59 2.11 3.57 3.72
N ILE A 60 1.25 2.69 3.29
CA ILE A 60 1.07 2.38 1.88
C ILE A 60 -0.26 2.95 1.47
N PHE A 61 -0.23 3.85 0.50
CA PHE A 61 -1.41 4.46 -0.07
C PHE A 61 -1.80 3.71 -1.33
N PHE A 62 -3.08 3.31 -1.43
CA PHE A 62 -3.58 2.56 -2.57
C PHE A 62 -5.04 2.91 -2.85
N SER A 63 -5.48 2.70 -4.09
CA SER A 63 -6.89 2.73 -4.47
C SER A 63 -7.39 1.32 -4.79
N LEU A 64 -8.69 1.12 -4.63
CA LEU A 64 -9.39 -0.09 -5.08
C LEU A 64 -10.22 0.28 -6.30
N GLU A 65 -9.83 -0.25 -7.45
CA GLU A 65 -10.48 -0.05 -8.74
C GLU A 65 -11.28 -1.31 -9.11
N PRO A 66 -12.55 -1.18 -9.56
CA PRO A 66 -13.31 -2.32 -10.07
C PRO A 66 -12.62 -2.94 -11.31
N PRO A 67 -12.75 -4.27 -11.53
CA PRO A 67 -13.49 -5.22 -10.71
C PRO A 67 -12.72 -5.74 -9.48
N ASP A 68 -11.39 -5.86 -9.53
CA ASP A 68 -10.58 -6.45 -8.46
C ASP A 68 -9.12 -5.93 -8.47
N LEU A 69 -8.93 -4.65 -8.83
CA LEU A 69 -7.62 -4.05 -8.95
C LEU A 69 -7.26 -3.24 -7.71
N MET A 70 -6.09 -3.52 -7.13
CA MET A 70 -5.48 -2.73 -6.08
C MET A 70 -4.30 -1.96 -6.67
N ARG A 71 -4.44 -0.64 -6.79
CA ARG A 71 -3.36 0.21 -7.33
C ARG A 71 -2.60 0.87 -6.19
N VAL A 72 -1.33 0.52 -6.03
CA VAL A 72 -0.43 1.16 -5.06
C VAL A 72 0.03 2.50 -5.61
N LEU A 73 -0.27 3.57 -4.88
CA LEU A 73 -0.05 4.95 -5.28
C LEU A 73 1.30 5.48 -4.80
N ALA A 74 1.61 5.26 -3.52
CA ALA A 74 2.84 5.72 -2.86
C ALA A 74 3.13 4.90 -1.60
N ILE A 75 4.39 4.89 -1.17
CA ILE A 75 4.83 4.29 0.09
C ILE A 75 5.62 5.33 0.87
N ASP A 76 5.24 5.57 2.13
CA ASP A 76 5.80 6.65 2.94
C ASP A 76 6.07 6.22 4.38
N ASN A 77 7.04 6.85 5.04
CA ASN A 77 7.34 6.65 6.46
C ASN A 77 6.59 7.69 7.30
N ARG A 78 6.25 7.33 8.54
CA ARG A 78 5.61 8.24 9.49
C ARG A 78 6.37 9.55 9.79
N GLY A 79 7.66 9.64 9.48
CA GLY A 79 8.54 10.72 9.92
C GLY A 79 9.22 11.57 8.84
N GLU A 80 8.96 11.36 7.54
CA GLU A 80 9.52 12.19 6.44
C GLU A 80 8.42 12.99 5.72
N ALA A 81 7.25 13.12 6.35
CA ALA A 81 6.26 14.10 5.95
C ALA A 81 6.49 15.37 6.78
N TYR A 82 7.07 16.37 6.10
CA TYR A 82 7.39 17.76 6.46
C TYR A 82 8.85 18.08 6.74
#